data_AF-A0A350V5Y1-F1
#
_entry.id   AF-A0A350V5Y1-F1
#
_cell.length_a   1.000
_cell.length_b   1.000
_cell.length_c   1.000
_cell.angle_alpha   90.00
_cell.angle_beta   90.00
_cell.angle_gamma   90.00
#
_symmetry.space_group_name_H-M   'P 1'
#
loop_
_entity.id
_entity.type
_entity.pdbx_description
1 polymer ?
#
loop_
_entity_poly.entity_id
_entity_poly.type
_entity_poly.pdbx_seq_one_letter_code
_entity_poly.pdbx_strand_id
1 'polypeptide(L)'
;MHNMADFLESKYNTESQIVELIWKYPSKWFLENKNEYKDNIQYLKENDIIDKVRLIALIFKGVTRYEVKPRDPEMPFTEDNCLTQILTYDEDFKQDALLFEFQGGLKITIEAEEVIFERDYKIKY
;
A
#
# COMPACT_ATOMS: atom_id res chain seq x y z
N MET A 1 -7.88 10.09 -9.09
CA MET A 1 -6.48 9.68 -9.37
C MET A 1 -6.50 8.20 -9.78
N HIS A 2 -5.50 7.66 -10.49
CA HIS A 2 -5.56 6.28 -11.00
C HIS A 2 -4.40 5.45 -10.46
N ASN A 3 -4.71 4.41 -9.69
CA ASN A 3 -3.73 3.63 -8.94
C ASN A 3 -3.50 2.30 -9.66
N MET A 4 -2.27 1.81 -9.64
CA MET A 4 -1.96 0.48 -10.18
C MET A 4 -2.23 -0.64 -9.18
N ALA A 5 -2.36 -0.32 -7.89
CA ALA A 5 -2.65 -1.27 -6.81
C ALA A 5 -3.71 -0.71 -5.85
N ASP A 6 -4.55 -1.59 -5.31
CA ASP A 6 -5.55 -1.27 -4.29
C ASP A 6 -5.00 -1.62 -2.91
N PHE A 7 -4.92 -0.66 -1.99
CA PHE A 7 -4.63 -0.96 -0.59
C PHE A 7 -5.75 -1.81 0.00
N LEU A 8 -5.38 -2.89 0.71
CA LEU A 8 -6.35 -3.78 1.33
C LEU A 8 -6.41 -3.55 2.82
N GLU A 9 -5.27 -3.70 3.49
CA GLU A 9 -5.21 -3.70 4.95
C GLU A 9 -3.77 -3.51 5.45
N SER A 10 -3.69 -3.19 6.74
CA SER A 10 -2.46 -3.23 7.52
C SER A 10 -2.64 -4.20 8.69
N LYS A 11 -1.65 -5.07 8.91
CA LYS A 11 -1.61 -6.00 10.04
C LYS A 11 -0.45 -5.65 10.95
N TYR A 12 -0.66 -5.73 12.25
CA TYR A 12 0.40 -5.58 13.23
C TYR A 12 0.45 -6.81 14.14
N ASN A 13 1.61 -7.47 14.16
CA ASN A 13 1.94 -8.49 15.15
C ASN A 13 2.85 -7.86 16.21
N THR A 14 2.31 -7.73 17.42
CA THR A 14 3.01 -7.13 18.57
C THR A 14 4.15 -8.01 19.10
N GLU A 15 4.02 -9.34 19.04
CA GLU A 15 5.02 -10.28 19.57
C GLU A 15 6.28 -10.28 18.71
N SER A 16 6.12 -10.28 17.39
CA SER A 16 7.23 -10.23 16.45
C SER A 16 7.65 -8.82 16.06
N GLN A 17 6.89 -7.80 16.48
CA GLN A 17 7.08 -6.39 16.11
C GLN A 17 7.12 -6.21 14.58
N ILE A 18 6.18 -6.84 13.89
CA ILE A 18 6.06 -6.81 12.43
C ILE A 18 4.78 -6.10 12.02
N VAL A 19 4.90 -5.11 11.14
CA VAL A 19 3.76 -4.51 10.42
C VAL A 19 3.80 -4.96 8.97
N GLU A 20 2.67 -5.39 8.44
CA GLU A 20 2.51 -5.73 7.03
C GLU A 20 1.47 -4.79 6.43
N LEU A 21 1.86 -4.02 5.42
CA LEU A 21 0.93 -3.26 4.58
C LEU A 21 0.69 -4.07 3.31
N ILE A 22 -0.57 -4.35 2.97
CA ILE A 22 -0.94 -5.31 1.93
C ILE A 22 -1.75 -4.62 0.84
N TRP A 23 -1.38 -4.84 -0.43
CA TRP A 23 -2.10 -4.36 -1.59
C TRP A 23 -2.46 -5.49 -2.55
N LYS A 24 -3.55 -5.29 -3.29
CA LYS A 24 -3.91 -6.10 -4.46
C LYS A 24 -3.39 -5.43 -5.73
N TYR A 25 -2.70 -6.19 -6.56
CA TYR A 25 -2.23 -5.74 -7.87
C TYR A 25 -2.69 -6.71 -8.98
N PRO A 26 -3.17 -6.23 -10.14
CA PRO A 26 -3.48 -4.83 -10.43
C PRO A 26 -4.74 -4.36 -9.68
N SER A 27 -4.91 -3.05 -9.56
CA SER A 27 -6.15 -2.46 -8.99
C SER A 27 -7.38 -2.82 -9.82
N LYS A 28 -8.55 -2.79 -9.18
CA LYS A 28 -9.85 -2.97 -9.84
C LYS A 28 -10.04 -1.93 -10.94
N TRP A 29 -9.76 -0.66 -10.64
CA TRP A 29 -9.90 0.43 -11.60
C TRP A 29 -9.02 0.19 -12.84
N PHE A 30 -7.76 -0.25 -12.65
CA PHE A 30 -6.86 -0.54 -13.76
C PHE A 30 -7.40 -1.67 -14.64
N LEU A 31 -7.94 -2.73 -14.05
CA LEU A 31 -8.53 -3.85 -14.78
C LEU A 31 -9.76 -3.44 -15.60
N GLU A 32 -10.61 -2.56 -15.05
CA GLU A 32 -11.83 -2.05 -15.69
C GLU A 32 -11.52 -1.07 -16.83
N ASN A 33 -10.45 -0.28 -16.71
CA ASN A 33 -10.08 0.77 -17.65
C ASN A 33 -8.86 0.42 -18.51
N LYS A 34 -8.45 -0.86 -18.53
CA LYS A 34 -7.23 -1.33 -19.20
C LYS A 34 -7.12 -0.87 -20.66
N ASN A 35 -8.25 -0.81 -21.38
CA ASN A 35 -8.31 -0.42 -22.80
C ASN A 35 -7.90 1.05 -23.07
N GLU A 36 -7.82 1.89 -22.04
CA GLU A 36 -7.31 3.26 -22.13
C GLU A 36 -5.78 3.30 -22.18
N TYR A 37 -5.11 2.21 -21.76
CA TYR A 37 -3.65 2.10 -21.66
C TYR A 37 -3.06 1.14 -22.70
N LYS A 38 -3.56 1.16 -23.94
CA LYS A 38 -3.21 0.17 -24.99
C LYS A 38 -1.71 -0.03 -25.18
N ASP A 39 -0.91 1.03 -25.07
CA ASP A 39 0.55 0.97 -25.22
C ASP A 39 1.23 0.28 -24.01
N ASN A 40 0.67 0.43 -22.80
CA ASN A 40 1.14 -0.28 -21.60
C ASN A 40 0.60 -1.72 -21.52
N ILE A 41 -0.57 -2.01 -22.09
CA ILE A 41 -1.16 -3.36 -22.11
C ILE A 41 -0.24 -4.35 -22.81
N GLN A 42 0.44 -3.96 -23.88
CA GLN A 42 1.33 -4.86 -24.61
C GLN A 42 2.48 -5.32 -23.72
N TYR A 43 3.19 -4.38 -23.08
CA TYR A 43 4.23 -4.68 -22.10
C TYR A 43 3.72 -5.54 -20.93
N LEU A 44 2.56 -5.22 -20.39
CA LEU A 44 2.01 -5.95 -19.24
C LEU A 44 1.51 -7.35 -19.61
N LYS A 45 1.04 -7.58 -20.84
CA LYS A 45 0.71 -8.93 -21.35
C LYS A 45 1.98 -9.75 -21.60
N GLU A 46 3.00 -9.15 -22.23
CA GLU A 46 4.28 -9.80 -22.51
C GLU A 46 5.02 -10.25 -21.24
N ASN A 47 4.76 -9.58 -20.11
CA ASN A 47 5.36 -9.89 -18.82
C ASN A 47 4.44 -10.65 -17.85
N ASP A 48 3.31 -11.20 -18.32
CA ASP A 48 2.32 -11.95 -17.49
C ASP A 48 1.82 -11.12 -16.28
N ILE A 49 1.66 -9.81 -16.47
CA ILE A 49 1.33 -8.85 -15.41
C ILE A 49 -0.19 -8.60 -15.30
N ILE A 50 -0.92 -8.71 -16.41
CA ILE A 50 -2.38 -8.47 -16.46
C ILE A 50 -3.22 -9.66 -16.00
N ASP A 51 -2.77 -10.89 -16.24
CA ASP A 51 -3.63 -12.07 -16.12
C ASP A 51 -3.63 -12.70 -14.70
N LYS A 52 -2.80 -12.21 -13.79
CA LYS A 52 -2.74 -12.70 -12.40
C LYS A 52 -2.87 -11.56 -11.40
N VAL A 53 -4.02 -11.55 -10.73
CA VAL A 53 -4.19 -10.83 -9.47
C VAL A 53 -3.23 -11.43 -8.45
N ARG A 54 -2.39 -10.58 -7.84
CA ARG A 54 -1.45 -10.95 -6.79
C ARG A 54 -1.59 -10.01 -5.59
N LEU A 55 -1.13 -10.49 -4.45
CA LEU A 55 -0.91 -9.65 -3.28
C LEU A 55 0.54 -9.21 -3.25
N ILE A 56 0.77 -7.92 -3.04
CA ILE A 56 2.08 -7.36 -2.75
C ILE A 56 2.07 -6.82 -1.33
N ALA A 57 3.21 -6.85 -0.65
CA ALA A 57 3.32 -6.34 0.70
C ALA A 57 4.58 -5.51 0.92
N LEU A 58 4.46 -4.51 1.79
CA LEU A 58 5.59 -3.91 2.50
C LEU A 58 5.59 -4.48 3.92
N ILE A 59 6.67 -5.15 4.28
CA ILE A 59 6.86 -5.81 5.57
C ILE A 59 7.89 -5.03 6.35
N PHE A 60 7.47 -4.49 7.49
CA PHE A 60 8.29 -3.72 8.40
C PHE A 60 8.65 -4.60 9.59
N LYS A 61 9.93 -4.69 9.94
CA LYS A 61 10.40 -5.45 11.10
C LYS A 61 11.10 -4.56 12.10
N GLY A 62 11.08 -4.98 13.37
CA GLY A 62 11.62 -4.16 14.47
C GLY A 62 10.80 -2.88 14.62
N VAL A 63 9.47 -2.97 14.50
CA VAL A 63 8.58 -1.82 14.54
C VAL A 63 8.55 -1.22 15.94
N THR A 64 9.02 0.02 16.07
CA THR A 64 9.04 0.80 17.32
C THR A 64 7.85 1.74 17.44
N ARG A 65 7.28 2.18 16.31
CA ARG A 65 6.07 3.00 16.23
C ARG A 65 5.16 2.48 15.12
N TYR A 66 3.88 2.32 15.45
CA TYR A 66 2.82 2.05 14.48
C TYR A 66 1.58 2.86 14.87
N GLU A 67 1.17 3.77 14.01
CA GLU A 67 0.02 4.65 14.23
C GLU A 67 -0.89 4.64 13.00
N VAL A 68 -2.19 4.51 13.22
CA VAL A 68 -3.21 4.58 12.17
C VAL A 68 -4.17 5.70 12.53
N LYS A 69 -4.18 6.76 11.72
CA LYS A 69 -5.24 7.77 11.77
C LYS A 69 -6.32 7.33 10.78
N PRO A 70 -7.54 7.01 11.26
CA PRO A 70 -8.59 6.51 10.41
C PRO A 70 -8.98 7.55 9.36
N ARG A 71 -9.69 7.08 8.35
CA ARG A 71 -10.28 7.91 7.29
C ARG A 71 -10.99 9.14 7.85
N ASP A 72 -10.94 10.22 7.06
CA ASP A 72 -11.77 11.40 7.27
C ASP A 72 -13.23 11.08 6.89
N PRO A 73 -14.19 11.14 7.84
CA PRO A 73 -15.59 10.83 7.55
C PRO A 73 -16.23 11.78 6.53
N GLU A 74 -15.68 12.97 6.30
CA GLU A 74 -16.21 13.97 5.36
C GLU A 74 -15.75 13.73 3.91
N MET A 75 -14.70 12.93 3.68
CA MET A 75 -14.21 12.61 2.34
C MET A 75 -15.15 11.65 1.59
N PRO A 76 -15.25 11.66 0.25
CA PRO A 76 -15.98 10.63 -0.50
C PRO A 76 -15.34 9.23 -0.35
N PHE A 77 -16.14 8.16 -0.32
CA PHE A 77 -15.64 6.76 -0.22
C PHE A 77 -14.95 6.24 -1.49
N THR A 78 -14.97 7.01 -2.58
CA THR A 78 -14.70 6.50 -3.92
C THR A 78 -13.21 6.22 -4.20
N GLU A 79 -12.28 6.63 -3.32
CA GLU A 79 -10.82 6.48 -3.56
C GLU A 79 -10.01 6.15 -2.29
N ASP A 80 -10.64 5.54 -1.27
CA ASP A 80 -10.02 5.29 0.06
C ASP A 80 -8.78 4.39 0.02
N ASN A 81 -8.70 3.51 -0.96
CA ASN A 81 -7.62 2.54 -1.10
C ASN A 81 -6.45 3.07 -1.95
N CYS A 82 -6.49 4.34 -2.36
CA CYS A 82 -5.45 4.97 -3.16
C CYS A 82 -4.36 5.58 -2.29
N LEU A 83 -3.15 5.02 -2.39
CA LEU A 83 -1.95 5.67 -1.84
C LEU A 83 -1.65 6.93 -2.66
N THR A 84 -1.66 8.08 -1.99
CA THR A 84 -1.36 9.38 -2.62
C THR A 84 0.13 9.67 -2.55
N GLN A 85 0.76 9.45 -1.40
CA GLN A 85 2.18 9.73 -1.20
C GLN A 85 2.77 8.92 -0.05
N ILE A 86 4.09 8.77 -0.09
CA ILE A 86 4.91 8.27 1.00
C ILE A 86 5.86 9.41 1.39
N LEU A 87 5.86 9.78 2.66
CA LEU A 87 6.68 10.85 3.21
C LEU A 87 7.54 10.30 4.34
N THR A 88 8.70 10.91 4.57
CA THR A 88 9.39 10.78 5.86
C THR A 88 8.71 11.71 6.85
N TYR A 89 8.26 11.17 7.99
CA TYR A 89 7.58 11.94 9.02
C TYR A 89 8.62 12.61 9.92
N ASP A 90 8.53 13.93 10.04
CA ASP A 90 9.41 14.74 10.91
C ASP A 90 8.54 15.45 11.96
N GLU A 91 8.28 14.76 13.07
CA GLU A 91 7.97 15.43 14.33
C GLU A 91 9.22 15.32 15.20
N ASP A 92 9.79 16.47 15.56
CA ASP A 92 10.95 16.63 16.45
C ASP A 92 12.32 16.10 15.94
N PHE A 93 12.62 16.21 14.63
CA PHE A 93 13.92 15.89 14.01
C PHE A 93 14.30 14.40 14.01
N LYS A 94 13.33 13.49 14.16
CA LYS A 94 13.54 12.04 13.99
C LYS A 94 13.06 11.59 12.61
N GLN A 95 13.99 11.42 11.67
CA GLN A 95 13.71 11.08 10.26
C GLN A 95 13.42 9.59 10.01
N ASP A 96 13.14 8.79 11.03
CA ASP A 96 13.13 7.32 10.92
C ASP A 96 11.73 6.73 10.66
N ALA A 97 10.69 7.57 10.64
CA ALA A 97 9.32 7.13 10.41
C ALA A 97 8.85 7.41 8.97
N LEU A 98 8.15 6.44 8.39
CA LEU A 98 7.47 6.55 7.10
C LEU A 98 5.97 6.80 7.31
N LEU A 99 5.45 7.83 6.65
CA LEU A 99 4.05 8.20 6.60
C LEU A 99 3.46 7.84 5.23
N PHE A 100 2.42 7.03 5.24
CA PHE A 100 1.60 6.67 4.09
C PHE A 100 0.30 7.47 4.16
N GLU A 101 0.05 8.33 3.18
CA GLU A 101 -1.20 9.08 3.07
C GLU A 101 -2.06 8.54 1.94
N PHE A 102 -3.31 8.24 2.26
CA PHE A 102 -4.29 7.76 1.32
C PHE A 102 -5.31 8.85 1.00
N GLN A 103 -5.88 8.80 -0.20
CA GLN A 103 -6.79 9.83 -0.69
C GLN A 103 -8.06 9.95 0.15
N GLY A 104 -8.51 8.84 0.76
CA GLY A 104 -9.62 8.82 1.73
C GLY A 104 -9.31 9.46 3.09
N GLY A 105 -8.14 10.07 3.27
CA GLY A 105 -7.71 10.67 4.54
C GLY A 105 -7.15 9.67 5.55
N LEU A 106 -7.14 8.36 5.26
CA LEU A 106 -6.41 7.37 6.04
C LEU A 106 -4.91 7.76 6.04
N LYS A 107 -4.29 7.72 7.21
CA LYS A 107 -2.84 7.89 7.37
C LYS A 107 -2.26 6.77 8.20
N ILE A 108 -1.15 6.21 7.75
CA ILE A 108 -0.43 5.17 8.48
C ILE A 108 1.02 5.64 8.68
N THR A 109 1.47 5.70 9.93
CA THR A 109 2.86 6.04 10.28
C THR A 109 3.55 4.82 10.86
N ILE A 110 4.72 4.48 10.34
CA ILE A 110 5.52 3.32 10.76
C ILE A 110 6.97 3.76 10.97
N GLU A 111 7.53 3.46 12.15
CA GLU A 111 8.98 3.53 12.43
C GLU A 111 9.47 2.09 12.65
N ALA A 112 10.50 1.70 11.91
CA ALA A 112 10.98 0.32 11.86
C ALA A 112 12.47 0.25 11.49
N GLU A 113 13.14 -0.84 11.88
CA GLU A 113 14.54 -1.08 11.57
C GLU A 113 14.77 -1.54 10.12
N GLU A 114 13.80 -2.28 9.56
CA GLU A 114 13.90 -2.88 8.23
C GLU A 114 12.55 -2.77 7.49
N VAL A 115 12.61 -2.49 6.18
CA VAL A 115 11.48 -2.62 5.26
C VAL A 115 11.82 -3.59 4.13
N ILE A 116 10.91 -4.53 3.87
CA ILE A 116 11.02 -5.53 2.80
C ILE A 116 9.82 -5.40 1.87
N PHE A 117 10.08 -5.40 0.56
CA PHE A 117 9.05 -5.52 -0.45
C PHE A 117 8.88 -6.98 -0.89
N GLU A 118 7.68 -7.52 -0.77
CA GLU A 118 7.32 -8.87 -1.22
C GLU A 118 6.30 -8.79 -2.36
N ARG A 119 6.68 -9.28 -3.55
CA ARG A 119 5.88 -9.19 -4.78
C ARG A 119 4.77 -10.26 -4.89
N ASP A 120 4.96 -11.41 -4.27
CA ASP A 120 4.03 -12.55 -4.35
C ASP A 120 3.64 -13.00 -2.94
N TYR A 121 3.14 -12.03 -2.18
CA TYR A 121 2.81 -12.19 -0.77
C TYR A 121 1.70 -13.23 -0.58
N LYS A 122 1.88 -14.10 0.41
CA LYS A 122 0.88 -15.10 0.81
C LYS A 122 0.38 -14.77 2.21
N ILE A 123 -0.94 -14.68 2.35
CA ILE A 123 -1.58 -14.55 3.67
C ILE A 123 -1.21 -15.79 4.49
N LYS A 124 -0.51 -15.56 5.61
CA LYS A 124 -0.22 -16.59 6.60
C LYS A 124 -1.38 -16.61 7.59
N TYR A 125 -2.02 -17.77 7.74
CA TYR A 125 -3.08 -18.02 8.73
C TYR A 125 -2.48 -18.55 10.03
#